data_AF-A0A1F5B248-F1
#
_entry.id   AF-A0A1F5B248-F1
#
_cell.length_a   1.000
_cell.length_b   1.000
_cell.length_c   1.000
_cell.angle_alpha   90.00
_cell.angle_beta   90.00
_cell.angle_gamma   90.00
#
_symmetry.space_group_name_H-M   'P 1'
#
loop_
_entity.id
_entity.type
_entity.pdbx_description
1 polymer ?
#
loop_
_entity_poly.entity_id
_entity_poly.type
_entity_poly.pdbx_seq_one_letter_code
_entity_poly.pdbx_strand_id
1 'polypeptide(L)'
;MGLSAKVDNNCAFCDQTKFEERIVAENKDWYLIATLGQITDGGYVLIIPKQHVPCVGAMKEREIIDIDSALHAARDAINIEYGIKPVVFEHGVVGQTIQHAHIHLLPAQIRMCGKIYRDFPNAQFWFLDSDSLETLRRNCKFAGVNKYLLWSTPEGLLKAAIDPPAPPQYLRIIAAELIGRPERGNWRNMDPELDKQLYQETVSRLKPYFK
;
A
#
# COMPACT_ATOMS: atom_id res chain seq x y z
N MET A 1 27.83 -8.71 -10.31
CA MET A 1 27.86 -8.81 -8.83
C MET A 1 26.55 -8.26 -8.29
N GLY A 2 25.60 -9.12 -7.98
CA GLY A 2 24.29 -8.70 -7.48
C GLY A 2 24.45 -8.14 -6.07
N LEU A 3 23.97 -6.91 -5.84
CA LEU A 3 23.84 -6.39 -4.49
C LEU A 3 22.80 -7.26 -3.76
N SER A 4 23.23 -7.92 -2.69
CA SER A 4 22.31 -8.54 -1.72
C SER A 4 21.27 -7.50 -1.30
N ALA A 5 19.99 -7.87 -1.31
CA ALA A 5 18.95 -7.02 -0.72
C ALA A 5 19.36 -6.69 0.73
N LYS A 6 19.16 -5.44 1.15
CA LYS A 6 19.29 -5.07 2.56
C LYS A 6 18.12 -5.69 3.31
N VAL A 7 18.39 -6.47 4.37
CA VAL A 7 17.38 -7.20 5.16
C VAL A 7 17.49 -6.78 6.62
N ASP A 8 16.37 -6.74 7.34
CA ASP A 8 16.31 -6.59 8.80
C ASP A 8 15.67 -7.85 9.40
N ASN A 9 16.41 -8.56 10.25
CA ASN A 9 15.96 -9.82 10.87
C ASN A 9 14.76 -9.65 11.82
N ASN A 10 14.46 -8.43 12.26
CA ASN A 10 13.30 -8.13 13.10
C ASN A 10 12.09 -7.62 12.31
N CYS A 11 12.20 -7.51 10.98
CA CYS A 11 11.12 -7.03 10.13
C CYS A 11 10.25 -8.19 9.61
N ALA A 12 8.94 -8.12 9.87
CA ALA A 12 7.97 -9.10 9.39
C ALA A 12 7.87 -9.20 7.85
N PHE A 13 8.25 -8.15 7.13
CA PHE A 13 8.28 -8.14 5.66
C PHE A 13 9.63 -8.54 5.06
N CYS A 14 10.67 -8.67 5.88
CA CYS A 14 11.95 -9.25 5.49
C CYS A 14 11.96 -10.78 5.61
N ASP A 15 11.10 -11.34 6.45
CA ASP A 15 10.96 -12.79 6.65
C ASP A 15 9.76 -13.33 5.84
N GLN A 16 10.03 -13.88 4.67
CA GLN A 16 9.02 -14.46 3.77
C GLN A 16 8.15 -15.53 4.44
N THR A 17 8.70 -16.27 5.42
CA THR A 17 7.95 -17.34 6.11
C THR A 17 6.74 -16.79 6.88
N LYS A 18 6.70 -15.49 7.18
CA LYS A 18 5.57 -14.82 7.85
C LYS A 18 4.36 -14.56 6.95
N PHE A 19 4.51 -14.71 5.64
CA PHE A 19 3.45 -14.34 4.69
C PHE A 19 3.41 -15.21 3.42
N GLU A 20 4.13 -16.34 3.40
CA GLU A 20 4.25 -17.22 2.24
C GLU A 20 2.89 -17.65 1.66
N GLU A 21 1.94 -18.02 2.52
CA GLU A 21 0.60 -18.45 2.10
C GLU A 21 -0.25 -17.32 1.47
N ARG A 22 0.19 -16.06 1.61
CA ARG A 22 -0.50 -14.86 1.10
C ARG A 22 0.13 -14.31 -0.17
N ILE A 23 1.18 -14.94 -0.70
CA ILE A 23 1.85 -14.48 -1.91
C ILE A 23 0.96 -14.70 -3.13
N VAL A 24 0.60 -13.60 -3.78
CA VAL A 24 -0.08 -13.57 -5.09
C VAL A 24 0.95 -13.74 -6.20
N ALA A 25 2.02 -12.95 -6.14
CA ALA A 25 3.11 -12.94 -7.11
C ALA A 25 4.39 -12.38 -6.46
N GLU A 26 5.55 -12.68 -7.04
CA GLU A 26 6.83 -12.11 -6.63
C GLU A 26 7.81 -12.11 -7.79
N ASN A 27 8.84 -11.28 -7.69
CA ASN A 27 10.02 -11.37 -8.54
C ASN A 27 11.29 -11.20 -7.67
N LYS A 28 12.43 -10.83 -8.28
CA LYS A 28 13.68 -10.63 -7.53
C LYS A 28 13.67 -9.38 -6.62
N ASP A 29 12.76 -8.42 -6.85
CA ASP A 29 12.77 -7.08 -6.23
C ASP A 29 11.57 -6.82 -5.31
N TRP A 30 10.42 -7.49 -5.50
CA TRP A 30 9.21 -7.25 -4.72
C TRP A 30 8.33 -8.50 -4.52
N TYR A 31 7.42 -8.40 -3.54
CA TYR A 31 6.29 -9.29 -3.30
C TYR A 31 4.97 -8.54 -3.54
N LEU A 32 3.99 -9.20 -4.14
CA LEU A 32 2.59 -8.83 -4.13
C LEU A 32 1.85 -9.84 -3.25
N ILE A 33 1.30 -9.39 -2.13
CA ILE A 33 0.66 -10.28 -1.15
C ILE A 33 -0.75 -9.83 -0.83
N ALA A 34 -1.65 -10.78 -0.56
CA ALA A 34 -2.92 -10.47 0.08
C ALA A 34 -2.66 -9.95 1.50
N THR A 35 -3.21 -8.79 1.87
CA THR A 35 -3.02 -8.25 3.22
C THR A 35 -3.79 -9.05 4.25
N LEU A 36 -3.30 -9.08 5.49
CA LEU A 36 -4.16 -9.36 6.63
C LEU A 36 -5.14 -8.20 6.83
N GLY A 37 -6.33 -8.53 7.30
CA GLY A 37 -7.47 -7.66 7.46
C GLY A 37 -8.03 -7.19 6.12
N GLN A 38 -8.70 -8.06 5.38
CA GLN A 38 -9.42 -7.71 4.16
C GLN A 38 -10.60 -6.79 4.48
N ILE A 39 -10.53 -5.52 4.08
CA ILE A 39 -11.63 -4.54 4.24
C ILE A 39 -12.77 -4.89 3.27
N THR A 40 -12.43 -5.15 2.02
CA THR A 40 -13.35 -5.64 0.99
C THR A 40 -13.52 -7.14 1.09
N ASP A 41 -14.47 -7.73 0.35
CA ASP A 41 -14.61 -9.18 0.24
C ASP A 41 -13.59 -9.74 -0.76
N GLY A 42 -12.31 -9.54 -0.43
CA GLY A 42 -11.16 -9.92 -1.24
C GLY A 42 -10.56 -8.80 -2.07
N GLY A 43 -9.42 -9.09 -2.70
CA GLY A 43 -8.69 -8.22 -3.62
C GLY A 43 -7.80 -7.17 -2.95
N TYR A 44 -7.80 -7.05 -1.62
CA TYR A 44 -6.94 -6.10 -0.93
C TYR A 44 -5.52 -6.67 -0.79
N VAL A 45 -4.57 -6.05 -1.48
CA VAL A 45 -3.18 -6.50 -1.55
C VAL A 45 -2.19 -5.42 -1.13
N LEU A 46 -0.97 -5.86 -0.85
CA LEU A 46 0.21 -5.02 -0.60
C LEU A 46 1.28 -5.29 -1.67
N ILE A 47 1.92 -4.24 -2.17
CA ILE A 47 3.22 -4.35 -2.84
C ILE A 47 4.31 -4.04 -1.81
N ILE A 48 5.28 -4.93 -1.69
CA ILE A 48 6.34 -4.88 -0.68
C ILE A 48 7.69 -5.07 -1.39
N PRO A 49 8.64 -4.12 -1.32
CA PRO A 49 9.98 -4.34 -1.84
C PRO A 49 10.70 -5.41 -1.00
N LYS A 50 11.49 -6.28 -1.63
CA LYS A 50 12.34 -7.25 -0.91
C LYS A 50 13.47 -6.56 -0.15
N GLN A 51 13.93 -5.42 -0.65
CA GLN A 51 14.87 -4.58 0.07
C GLN A 51 14.16 -3.84 1.21
N HIS A 52 14.74 -3.90 2.40
CA HIS A 52 14.31 -3.14 3.56
C HIS A 52 14.54 -1.65 3.35
N VAL A 53 13.45 -0.94 3.06
CA VAL A 53 13.37 0.51 2.90
C VAL A 53 12.13 1.00 3.66
N PRO A 54 12.22 2.11 4.42
CA PRO A 54 11.15 2.46 5.37
C PRO A 54 9.85 2.96 4.73
N CYS A 55 9.92 3.49 3.51
CA CYS A 55 8.77 3.98 2.73
C CYS A 55 9.21 4.23 1.28
N VAL A 56 8.25 4.45 0.38
CA VAL A 56 8.49 4.83 -1.03
C VAL A 56 9.39 6.07 -1.15
N GLY A 57 9.18 7.08 -0.29
CA GLY A 57 9.99 8.30 -0.28
C GLY A 57 11.50 8.08 -0.08
N ALA A 58 11.89 6.94 0.54
CA ALA A 58 13.26 6.58 0.83
C ALA A 58 13.90 5.64 -0.22
N MET A 59 13.16 5.26 -1.27
CA MET A 59 13.64 4.37 -2.32
C MET A 59 14.68 5.04 -3.23
N LYS A 60 15.52 4.21 -3.85
CA LYS A 60 16.39 4.57 -4.97
C LYS A 60 15.60 4.56 -6.28
N GLU A 61 16.15 5.24 -7.28
CA GLU A 61 15.54 5.37 -8.61
C GLU A 61 15.34 4.04 -9.34
N ARG A 62 16.19 3.02 -9.11
CA ARG A 62 15.93 1.70 -9.71
C ARG A 62 14.79 0.97 -9.01
N GLU A 63 14.75 1.06 -7.68
CA GLU A 63 13.74 0.37 -6.85
C GLU A 63 12.32 0.86 -7.17
N ILE A 64 12.16 2.17 -7.37
CA ILE A 64 10.85 2.77 -7.66
C ILE A 64 10.31 2.43 -9.05
N ILE A 65 11.15 2.26 -10.07
CA ILE A 65 10.73 1.88 -11.43
C ILE A 65 10.10 0.48 -11.42
N ASP A 66 10.73 -0.45 -10.70
CA ASP A 66 10.23 -1.81 -10.57
C ASP A 66 8.93 -1.86 -9.75
N ILE A 67 8.83 -1.02 -8.70
CA ILE A 67 7.62 -0.90 -7.87
C ILE A 67 6.46 -0.23 -8.63
N ASP A 68 6.72 0.81 -9.44
CA ASP A 68 5.69 1.45 -10.28
C ASP A 68 5.16 0.48 -11.33
N SER A 69 6.03 -0.35 -11.91
CA SER A 69 5.63 -1.39 -12.86
C SER A 69 4.72 -2.43 -12.19
N ALA A 70 5.07 -2.85 -10.97
CA ALA A 70 4.24 -3.75 -10.16
C ALA A 70 2.89 -3.10 -9.78
N LEU A 71 2.88 -1.80 -9.48
CA LEU A 71 1.68 -1.04 -9.16
C LEU A 71 0.69 -1.03 -10.32
N HIS A 72 1.16 -0.79 -11.54
CA HIS A 72 0.30 -0.83 -12.74
C HIS A 72 -0.25 -2.24 -12.99
N ALA A 73 0.60 -3.27 -12.95
CA ALA A 73 0.17 -4.65 -13.14
C ALA A 73 -0.87 -5.09 -12.08
N ALA A 74 -0.68 -4.69 -10.83
CA ALA A 74 -1.62 -4.98 -9.75
C ALA A 74 -2.95 -4.21 -9.89
N ARG A 75 -2.91 -2.93 -10.31
CA ARG A 75 -4.12 -2.17 -10.63
C ARG A 75 -4.94 -2.84 -11.73
N ASP A 76 -4.28 -3.29 -12.80
CA ASP A 76 -4.93 -3.94 -13.93
C ASP A 76 -5.53 -5.29 -13.53
N ALA A 77 -4.77 -6.13 -12.83
CA ALA A 77 -5.25 -7.43 -12.35
C ALA A 77 -6.47 -7.28 -11.42
N ILE A 78 -6.43 -6.33 -10.47
CA ILE A 78 -7.56 -6.06 -9.59
C ILE A 78 -8.77 -5.53 -10.38
N ASN A 79 -8.55 -4.64 -11.33
CA ASN A 79 -9.63 -4.08 -12.13
C ASN A 79 -10.31 -5.14 -13.00
N ILE A 80 -9.55 -6.07 -13.58
CA ILE A 80 -10.10 -7.16 -14.39
C ILE A 80 -10.86 -8.16 -13.50
N GLU A 81 -10.29 -8.56 -12.37
CA GLU A 81 -10.87 -9.59 -11.49
C GLU A 81 -12.07 -9.08 -10.67
N TYR A 82 -11.99 -7.87 -10.14
CA TYR A 82 -12.98 -7.31 -9.21
C TYR A 82 -13.87 -6.24 -9.87
N GLY A 83 -13.64 -5.92 -11.15
CA GLY A 83 -14.43 -4.93 -11.90
C GLY A 83 -14.28 -3.49 -11.38
N ILE A 84 -13.24 -3.20 -10.58
CA ILE A 84 -13.05 -1.93 -9.91
C ILE A 84 -11.58 -1.56 -9.82
N LYS A 85 -11.25 -0.33 -10.21
CA LYS A 85 -9.89 0.20 -10.00
C LYS A 85 -9.63 0.40 -8.50
N PRO A 86 -8.51 -0.09 -7.95
CA PRO A 86 -8.24 0.03 -6.53
C PRO A 86 -7.83 1.46 -6.14
N VAL A 87 -8.20 1.88 -4.94
CA VAL A 87 -7.53 3.00 -4.26
C VAL A 87 -6.15 2.55 -3.82
N VAL A 88 -5.16 3.39 -4.12
CA VAL A 88 -3.78 3.18 -3.73
C VAL A 88 -3.44 4.10 -2.58
N PHE A 89 -2.77 3.58 -1.56
CA PHE A 89 -2.29 4.43 -0.47
C PHE A 89 -1.07 3.85 0.24
N GLU A 90 -0.31 4.71 0.90
CA GLU A 90 0.86 4.33 1.69
C GLU A 90 0.96 5.26 2.90
N HIS A 91 1.33 4.70 4.05
CA HIS A 91 1.88 5.49 5.15
C HIS A 91 3.38 5.59 4.93
N GLY A 92 3.91 6.81 4.83
CA GLY A 92 5.35 7.02 4.99
C GLY A 92 5.78 6.70 6.42
N VAL A 93 6.78 7.39 6.94
CA VAL A 93 7.22 7.25 8.33
C VAL A 93 6.28 8.00 9.31
N VAL A 94 4.97 7.76 9.17
CA VAL A 94 3.88 8.33 9.97
C VAL A 94 2.84 7.25 10.22
N GLY A 95 2.65 6.83 11.47
CA GLY A 95 1.58 5.89 11.82
C GLY A 95 1.68 4.48 11.19
N GLN A 96 2.80 4.14 10.54
CA GLN A 96 3.02 2.79 10.03
C GLN A 96 3.23 1.80 11.17
N THR A 97 2.60 0.62 11.09
CA THR A 97 2.75 -0.43 12.11
C THR A 97 3.95 -1.35 11.84
N ILE A 98 4.44 -1.39 10.61
CA ILE A 98 5.65 -2.11 10.19
C ILE A 98 6.52 -1.08 9.47
N GLN A 99 7.76 -0.89 9.92
CA GLN A 99 8.68 0.10 9.36
C GLN A 99 9.40 -0.44 8.12
N HIS A 100 8.61 -0.80 7.11
CA HIS A 100 9.07 -1.33 5.82
C HIS A 100 8.00 -0.94 4.79
N ALA A 101 8.41 -0.33 3.68
CA ALA A 101 7.50 0.19 2.67
C ALA A 101 6.47 -0.86 2.23
N HIS A 102 5.20 -0.50 2.24
CA HIS A 102 4.14 -1.37 1.75
C HIS A 102 3.04 -0.50 1.17
N ILE A 103 2.78 -0.69 -0.12
CA ILE A 103 1.79 0.08 -0.85
C ILE A 103 0.50 -0.71 -0.85
N HIS A 104 -0.56 -0.12 -0.33
CA HIS A 104 -1.89 -0.72 -0.30
C HIS A 104 -2.58 -0.53 -1.65
N LEU A 105 -3.21 -1.59 -2.15
CA LEU A 105 -4.17 -1.52 -3.26
C LEU A 105 -5.49 -2.14 -2.78
N LEU A 106 -6.49 -1.28 -2.58
CA LEU A 106 -7.79 -1.65 -2.03
C LEU A 106 -8.87 -1.52 -3.12
N PRO A 107 -9.54 -2.62 -3.55
CA PRO A 107 -10.59 -2.58 -4.58
C PRO A 107 -11.82 -1.78 -4.13
N ALA A 108 -11.80 -0.46 -4.35
CA ALA A 108 -12.86 0.44 -3.90
C ALA A 108 -12.86 1.73 -4.72
N GLN A 109 -14.00 2.41 -4.78
CA GLN A 109 -14.15 3.75 -5.36
C GLN A 109 -14.57 4.72 -4.26
N ILE A 110 -13.59 5.24 -3.53
CA ILE A 110 -13.80 6.15 -2.39
C ILE A 110 -13.02 7.46 -2.56
N ARG A 111 -13.54 8.54 -1.98
CA ARG A 111 -12.93 9.87 -2.00
C ARG A 111 -12.34 10.21 -0.63
N MET A 112 -11.04 9.95 -0.45
CA MET A 112 -10.34 10.21 0.81
C MET A 112 -10.05 11.70 1.09
N CYS A 113 -9.84 12.50 0.03
CA CYS A 113 -9.37 13.89 0.14
C CYS A 113 -10.16 14.73 1.18
N GLY A 114 -11.49 14.70 1.10
CA GLY A 114 -12.33 15.55 1.95
C GLY A 114 -12.19 15.23 3.44
N LYS A 115 -12.00 13.95 3.80
CA LYS A 115 -11.77 13.56 5.20
C LYS A 115 -10.36 13.94 5.64
N ILE A 116 -9.33 13.64 4.84
CA ILE A 116 -7.94 14.00 5.13
C ILE A 116 -7.76 15.51 5.33
N TYR A 117 -8.38 16.34 4.49
CA TYR A 117 -8.29 17.80 4.62
C TYR A 117 -8.98 18.33 5.89
N ARG A 118 -10.07 17.70 6.33
CA ARG A 118 -10.74 18.07 7.58
C ARG A 118 -9.97 17.62 8.81
N ASP A 119 -9.38 16.43 8.76
CA ASP A 119 -8.66 15.85 9.89
C ASP A 119 -7.27 16.51 10.05
N PHE A 120 -6.66 16.99 8.95
CA PHE A 120 -5.35 17.67 8.96
C PHE A 120 -5.36 19.00 8.19
N PRO A 121 -6.13 20.02 8.64
CA PRO A 121 -6.30 21.28 7.91
C PRO A 121 -5.02 22.10 7.80
N ASN A 122 -4.05 21.86 8.69
CA ASN A 122 -2.76 22.57 8.73
C ASN A 122 -1.61 21.80 8.09
N ALA A 123 -1.86 20.61 7.52
CA ALA A 123 -0.82 19.86 6.84
C ALA A 123 -0.45 20.52 5.50
N GLN A 124 0.81 20.39 5.12
CA GLN A 124 1.21 20.70 3.75
C GLN A 124 0.74 19.57 2.83
N PHE A 125 0.19 19.93 1.66
CA PHE A 125 -0.25 18.96 0.67
C PHE A 125 0.57 19.03 -0.61
N TRP A 126 0.98 17.87 -1.11
CA TRP A 126 1.56 17.70 -2.44
C TRP A 126 0.52 17.09 -3.36
N PHE A 127 0.39 17.69 -4.55
CA PHE A 127 -0.43 17.22 -5.64
C PHE A 127 0.54 16.68 -6.67
N LEU A 128 0.53 15.36 -6.86
CA LEU A 128 1.38 14.70 -7.82
C LEU A 128 0.53 14.56 -9.08
N ASP A 129 0.81 15.36 -10.10
CA ASP A 129 0.07 15.36 -11.38
C ASP A 129 0.33 14.09 -12.21
N SER A 130 0.47 12.95 -11.53
CA SER A 130 0.80 11.63 -12.05
C SER A 130 0.33 10.55 -11.09
N ASP A 131 0.05 9.36 -11.64
CA ASP A 131 -0.24 8.12 -10.92
C ASP A 131 1.03 7.29 -10.60
N SER A 132 2.21 7.81 -10.94
CA SER A 132 3.54 7.26 -10.66
C SER A 132 4.08 7.72 -9.30
N LEU A 133 4.71 6.78 -8.59
CA LEU A 133 5.35 7.02 -7.30
C LEU A 133 6.70 7.73 -7.43
N GLU A 134 7.29 7.82 -8.62
CA GLU A 134 8.58 8.50 -8.84
C GLU A 134 8.53 9.98 -8.46
N THR A 135 7.41 10.65 -8.72
CA THR A 135 7.23 12.06 -8.33
C THR A 135 7.28 12.22 -6.81
N LEU A 136 6.62 11.31 -6.07
CA LEU A 136 6.68 11.30 -4.61
C LEU A 136 8.12 11.08 -4.11
N ARG A 137 8.79 10.04 -4.63
CA ARG A 137 10.17 9.70 -4.26
C ARG A 137 11.13 10.86 -4.50
N ARG A 138 11.03 11.52 -5.66
CA ARG A 138 11.86 12.71 -5.99
C ARG A 138 11.62 13.85 -5.03
N ASN A 139 10.35 14.18 -4.75
CA ASN A 139 9.99 15.26 -3.84
C ASN A 139 10.48 14.95 -2.41
N CYS A 140 10.30 13.73 -1.93
CA CYS A 140 10.81 13.27 -0.64
C CYS A 140 12.33 13.40 -0.54
N LYS A 141 13.06 12.94 -1.57
CA LYS A 141 14.53 13.04 -1.64
C LYS A 141 15.01 14.49 -1.63
N PHE A 142 14.35 15.37 -2.39
CA PHE A 142 14.73 16.79 -2.47
C PHE A 142 14.42 17.54 -1.17
N ALA A 143 13.25 17.29 -0.57
CA ALA A 143 12.83 17.93 0.66
C ALA A 143 13.49 17.34 1.92
N GLY A 144 14.09 16.14 1.82
CA GLY A 144 14.61 15.41 2.99
C GLY A 144 13.50 14.90 3.91
N VAL A 145 12.32 14.60 3.37
CA VAL A 145 11.13 14.22 4.15
C VAL A 145 10.66 12.82 3.74
N ASN A 146 10.46 11.96 4.73
CA ASN A 146 9.88 10.62 4.56
C ASN A 146 8.58 10.43 5.35
N LYS A 147 8.09 11.49 6.00
CA LYS A 147 6.89 11.48 6.81
C LYS A 147 5.73 12.02 6.00
N TYR A 148 4.82 11.15 5.57
CA TYR A 148 3.67 11.55 4.79
C TYR A 148 2.55 10.51 4.86
N LEU A 149 1.36 10.90 4.42
CA LEU A 149 0.27 10.00 4.02
C LEU A 149 0.05 10.15 2.51
N LEU A 150 0.21 9.09 1.75
CA LEU A 150 -0.02 9.06 0.30
C LEU A 150 -1.37 8.39 0.01
N TRP A 151 -2.15 8.94 -0.92
CA TRP A 151 -3.34 8.28 -1.45
C TRP A 151 -3.62 8.67 -2.91
N SER A 152 -4.34 7.81 -3.63
CA SER A 152 -4.85 8.11 -4.96
C SER A 152 -6.24 8.75 -4.91
N THR A 153 -6.52 9.64 -5.85
CA THR A 153 -7.89 10.09 -6.14
C THR A 153 -8.61 9.04 -7.00
N PRO A 154 -9.95 9.12 -7.14
CA PRO A 154 -10.68 8.24 -8.06
C PRO A 154 -10.22 8.32 -9.51
N GLU A 155 -9.66 9.47 -9.89
CA GLU A 155 -9.10 9.72 -11.22
C GLU A 155 -7.70 9.09 -11.40
N GLY A 156 -7.12 8.51 -10.33
CA GLY A 156 -5.82 7.82 -10.34
C GLY A 156 -4.64 8.68 -9.92
N LEU A 157 -4.81 10.01 -9.82
CA LEU A 157 -3.76 10.95 -9.42
C LEU A 157 -3.36 10.74 -7.96
N LEU A 158 -2.07 10.90 -7.65
CA LEU A 158 -1.57 10.75 -6.29
C LEU A 158 -1.52 12.10 -5.55
N LYS A 159 -1.80 12.05 -4.24
CA LYS A 159 -1.68 13.17 -3.33
C LYS A 159 -0.99 12.74 -2.05
N ALA A 160 -0.26 13.66 -1.44
CA ALA A 160 0.38 13.41 -0.15
C ALA A 160 0.10 14.53 0.85
N ALA A 161 -0.14 14.16 2.10
CA ALA A 161 -0.12 15.07 3.25
C ALA A 161 1.23 14.90 3.94
N ILE A 162 1.97 15.98 4.17
CA ILE A 162 3.34 15.95 4.64
C ILE A 162 3.39 16.16 6.15
N ASP A 163 4.07 15.24 6.83
CA ASP A 163 4.19 15.12 8.30
C ASP A 163 2.88 15.39 9.08
N PRO A 164 1.72 14.82 8.68
CA PRO A 164 0.51 15.00 9.45
C PRO A 164 0.63 14.24 10.79
N PRO A 165 0.00 14.71 11.87
CA PRO A 165 -0.04 14.01 13.16
C PRO A 165 -1.03 12.82 13.13
N ALA A 166 -0.89 11.93 12.14
CA ALA A 166 -1.84 10.86 11.90
C ALA A 166 -1.59 9.68 12.87
N PRO A 167 -2.67 9.10 13.44
CA PRO A 167 -2.55 7.93 14.28
C PRO A 167 -2.19 6.68 13.46
N PRO A 168 -1.79 5.58 14.11
CA PRO A 168 -1.51 4.34 13.41
C PRO A 168 -2.68 3.83 12.58
N GLN A 169 -2.39 3.28 11.40
CA GLN A 169 -3.38 2.75 10.45
C GLN A 169 -4.41 3.76 9.91
N TYR A 170 -4.19 5.07 10.08
CA TYR A 170 -5.18 6.10 9.74
C TYR A 170 -5.81 5.92 8.35
N LEU A 171 -5.02 5.77 7.27
CA LEU A 171 -5.58 5.64 5.90
C LEU A 171 -6.44 4.38 5.74
N ARG A 172 -6.09 3.30 6.45
CA ARG A 172 -6.84 2.05 6.46
C ARG A 172 -8.18 2.23 7.18
N ILE A 173 -8.18 2.90 8.33
CA ILE A 173 -9.39 3.18 9.12
C ILE A 173 -10.35 4.05 8.32
N ILE A 174 -9.87 5.16 7.74
CA ILE A 174 -10.75 6.03 6.95
C ILE A 174 -11.26 5.32 5.68
N ALA A 175 -10.45 4.45 5.07
CA ALA A 175 -10.88 3.67 3.91
C ALA A 175 -12.07 2.77 4.27
N ALA A 176 -11.95 2.05 5.39
CA ALA A 176 -12.98 1.17 5.89
C ALA A 176 -14.28 1.92 6.24
N GLU A 177 -14.17 3.08 6.89
CA GLU A 177 -15.31 3.97 7.15
C GLU A 177 -16.00 4.42 5.87
N LEU A 178 -15.23 4.88 4.87
CA LEU A 178 -15.77 5.36 3.59
C LEU A 178 -16.38 4.25 2.73
N ILE A 179 -15.94 3.00 2.91
CA ILE A 179 -16.53 1.80 2.29
C ILE A 179 -17.80 1.35 3.02
N GLY A 180 -18.05 1.86 4.24
CA GLY A 180 -19.18 1.43 5.07
C GLY A 180 -18.92 0.15 5.86
N ARG A 181 -17.64 -0.16 6.13
CA ARG A 181 -17.18 -1.33 6.90
C ARG A 181 -16.19 -0.95 8.01
N PRO A 182 -16.52 0.02 8.88
CA PRO A 182 -15.60 0.53 9.90
C PRO A 182 -15.06 -0.57 10.84
N GLU A 183 -15.83 -1.63 11.08
CA GLU A 183 -15.44 -2.81 11.87
C GLU A 183 -14.20 -3.52 11.29
N ARG A 184 -13.97 -3.41 9.98
CA ARG A 184 -12.81 -3.98 9.29
C ARG A 184 -11.61 -3.03 9.24
N GLY A 185 -11.73 -1.81 9.78
CA GLY A 185 -10.68 -0.77 9.70
C GLY A 185 -9.41 -1.11 10.46
N ASN A 186 -9.49 -1.74 11.64
CA ASN A 186 -8.33 -2.21 12.38
C ASN A 186 -8.12 -3.70 12.07
N TRP A 187 -7.04 -4.05 11.38
CA TRP A 187 -6.80 -5.45 10.97
C TRP A 187 -6.68 -6.41 12.16
N ARG A 188 -6.28 -5.90 13.35
CA ARG A 188 -6.16 -6.72 14.57
C ARG A 188 -7.50 -7.19 15.12
N ASN A 189 -8.59 -6.56 14.70
CA ASN A 189 -9.94 -6.86 15.17
C ASN A 189 -10.72 -7.72 14.16
N MET A 190 -10.11 -8.08 13.03
CA MET A 190 -10.76 -8.91 12.03
C MET A 190 -10.97 -10.33 12.55
N ASP A 191 -12.13 -10.90 12.24
CA ASP A 191 -12.40 -12.30 12.49
C ASP A 191 -11.37 -13.17 11.74
N PRO A 192 -10.60 -14.02 12.43
CA PRO A 192 -9.49 -14.73 11.80
C PRO A 192 -9.93 -15.74 10.72
N GLU A 193 -11.09 -16.36 10.88
CA GLU A 193 -11.60 -17.36 9.92
C GLU A 193 -12.07 -16.68 8.63
N LEU A 194 -12.84 -15.59 8.78
CA LEU A 194 -13.26 -14.75 7.66
C LEU A 194 -12.06 -14.12 6.95
N ASP A 195 -11.12 -13.53 7.70
CA ASP A 195 -9.95 -12.90 7.09
C ASP A 195 -9.12 -13.92 6.30
N LYS A 196 -8.97 -15.13 6.85
CA LYS A 196 -8.34 -16.25 6.17
C LYS A 196 -9.03 -16.65 4.89
N GLN A 197 -10.34 -16.83 4.92
CA GLN A 197 -11.12 -17.11 3.72
C GLN A 197 -10.88 -16.03 2.65
N LEU A 198 -10.97 -14.75 3.02
CA LEU A 198 -10.87 -13.63 2.08
C LEU A 198 -9.45 -13.46 1.51
N TYR A 199 -8.38 -13.61 2.30
CA TYR A 199 -7.03 -13.50 1.76
C TYR A 199 -6.68 -14.71 0.88
N GLN A 200 -7.14 -15.91 1.20
CA GLN A 200 -6.91 -17.11 0.36
C GLN A 200 -7.64 -16.99 -0.99
N GLU A 201 -8.87 -16.52 -0.96
CA GLU A 201 -9.64 -16.20 -2.17
C GLU A 201 -8.93 -15.13 -3.01
N THR A 202 -8.42 -14.08 -2.37
CA THR A 202 -7.64 -13.03 -3.03
C THR A 202 -6.43 -13.60 -3.76
N VAL A 203 -5.66 -14.48 -3.11
CA VAL A 203 -4.53 -15.17 -3.74
C VAL A 203 -4.99 -16.01 -4.92
N SER A 204 -6.00 -16.87 -4.73
CA SER A 204 -6.49 -17.76 -5.78
C SER A 204 -6.97 -17.01 -7.03
N ARG A 205 -7.67 -15.89 -6.83
CA ARG A 205 -8.25 -15.08 -7.90
C ARG A 205 -7.22 -14.23 -8.63
N LEU A 206 -6.25 -13.64 -7.93
CA LEU A 206 -5.28 -12.74 -8.56
C LEU A 206 -4.06 -13.45 -9.15
N LYS A 207 -3.66 -14.62 -8.63
CA LYS A 207 -2.47 -15.35 -9.09
C LYS A 207 -2.45 -15.66 -10.60
N PRO A 208 -3.58 -15.96 -11.28
CA PRO A 208 -3.59 -16.20 -12.73
C PRO A 208 -3.12 -15.04 -13.61
N TYR A 209 -3.13 -13.80 -13.10
CA TYR A 209 -2.77 -12.59 -13.86
C TYR A 209 -1.25 -12.29 -13.87
N PHE A 210 -0.44 -13.01 -13.10
CA PHE A 210 1.00 -12.75 -12.92
C PHE A 210 1.89 -13.95 -13.32
N LYS A 211 1.46 -14.70 -14.34
CA LYS A 211 2.20 -15.85 -14.88
C LYS A 211 3.33 -15.43 -15.81
#